data_AF-A0A654DWG5-F1
#
_entry.id   AF-A0A654DWG5-F1
#
_cell.length_a   1.000
_cell.length_b   1.000
_cell.length_c   1.000
_cell.angle_alpha   90.00
_cell.angle_beta   90.00
_cell.angle_gamma   90.00
#
_symmetry.space_group_name_H-M   'P 1'
#
loop_
_entity.id
_entity.type
_entity.pdbx_description
1 polymer ?
#
loop_
_entity_poly.entity_id
_entity_poly.type
_entity_poly.pdbx_seq_one_letter_code
_entity_poly.pdbx_strand_id
1 'polypeptide(L)'
;MNDRVLRLLYVLTFLLATSCQWEQMNPKIDCSTSPVVIATLEVQASQCDSPVGSFAVAASGGEPPYTFTSAGKTNVDGIFANMEAGSYIVVATDANDCTDELSVSIENTGGVNLTEVITNNAGCGTTDGSIRVNATGGMEPYSYQINNGEVQIGNTFEGLGLGTYSVAVIDQNGCESAQSVEINSGVSYEASIKSIIENNCAISGCHNGSVSPNLTSFSTIQSRASSIKTKTGNKSMPKGSSLSQQQIDLISCWVNDGALNN
;
A
#
# COMPACT_ATOMS: atom_id res chain seq x y z
N MET A 1 93.68 -33.63 -28.96
CA MET A 1 92.64 -33.31 -27.97
C MET A 1 92.76 -31.82 -27.67
N ASN A 2 91.83 -30.90 -27.93
CA ASN A 2 90.39 -31.06 -28.02
C ASN A 2 89.71 -29.86 -28.71
N ASP A 3 90.26 -29.32 -29.81
CA ASP A 3 89.60 -28.23 -30.55
C ASP A 3 88.31 -28.72 -31.28
N ARG A 4 88.32 -29.99 -31.73
CA ARG A 4 87.11 -30.69 -32.19
C ARG A 4 86.11 -30.99 -31.08
N VAL A 5 86.58 -31.22 -29.85
CA VAL A 5 85.70 -31.47 -28.70
C VAL A 5 85.14 -30.15 -28.16
N LEU A 6 85.89 -29.04 -28.22
CA LEU A 6 85.43 -27.70 -27.84
C LEU A 6 84.39 -27.16 -28.82
N ARG A 7 84.56 -27.41 -30.12
CA ARG A 7 83.52 -27.11 -31.14
C ARG A 7 82.30 -28.02 -31.00
N LEU A 8 82.47 -29.30 -30.67
CA LEU A 8 81.33 -30.18 -30.36
C LEU A 8 80.61 -29.74 -29.08
N LEU A 9 81.34 -29.31 -28.04
CA LEU A 9 80.77 -28.82 -26.79
C LEU A 9 80.00 -27.51 -27.01
N TYR A 10 80.51 -26.59 -27.85
CA TYR A 10 79.82 -25.36 -28.23
C TYR A 10 78.56 -25.61 -29.07
N VAL A 11 78.59 -26.55 -30.01
CA VAL A 11 77.42 -26.93 -30.80
C VAL A 11 76.39 -27.65 -29.94
N LEU A 12 76.83 -28.50 -28.99
CA LEU A 12 75.96 -29.22 -28.06
C LEU A 12 75.36 -28.29 -26.97
N THR A 13 76.07 -27.24 -26.55
CA THR A 13 75.52 -26.21 -25.63
C THR A 13 74.66 -25.18 -26.35
N PHE A 14 74.89 -24.89 -27.64
CA PHE A 14 73.98 -24.08 -28.46
C PHE A 14 72.68 -24.81 -28.81
N LEU A 15 72.73 -26.14 -29.01
CA LEU A 15 71.55 -26.99 -29.24
C LEU A 15 70.67 -27.16 -27.99
N LEU A 16 71.19 -26.87 -26.79
CA LEU A 16 70.43 -26.93 -25.53
C LEU A 16 69.91 -25.56 -25.05
N ALA A 17 70.35 -24.45 -25.63
CA ALA A 17 69.90 -23.10 -25.26
C ALA A 17 68.81 -22.53 -26.19
N THR A 18 68.31 -23.33 -27.13
CA THR A 18 67.17 -22.99 -27.98
C THR A 18 66.12 -24.11 -27.94
N SER A 19 65.83 -24.62 -26.74
CA SER A 19 64.46 -25.06 -26.53
C SER A 19 63.59 -23.81 -26.64
N CYS A 20 62.92 -23.62 -27.79
CA CYS A 20 61.68 -22.86 -27.79
C CYS A 20 60.85 -23.48 -26.67
N GLN A 21 60.83 -22.83 -25.51
CA GLN A 21 59.77 -23.03 -24.56
C GLN A 21 58.55 -22.50 -25.28
N TRP A 22 57.84 -23.41 -25.97
CA TRP A 22 56.45 -23.22 -26.29
C TRP A 22 55.74 -23.20 -24.94
N GLU A 23 55.86 -22.08 -24.24
CA GLU A 23 54.91 -21.70 -23.23
C GLU A 23 53.60 -21.68 -23.99
N GLN A 24 52.78 -22.71 -23.73
CA GLN A 24 51.50 -22.91 -24.37
C GLN A 24 50.69 -21.65 -24.10
N MET A 25 50.79 -20.68 -25.01
CA MET A 25 49.87 -19.57 -25.09
C MET A 25 48.55 -20.22 -25.46
N ASN A 26 47.78 -20.60 -24.44
CA ASN A 26 46.41 -21.04 -24.61
C ASN A 26 45.76 -19.93 -25.44
N PRO A 27 45.29 -20.20 -26.67
CA PRO A 27 44.76 -19.16 -27.51
C PRO A 27 43.62 -18.50 -26.75
N LYS A 28 43.77 -17.21 -26.43
CA LYS A 28 42.72 -16.44 -25.76
C LYS A 28 41.53 -16.48 -26.68
N ILE A 29 40.42 -17.05 -26.21
CA ILE A 29 39.20 -17.19 -27.01
C ILE A 29 38.72 -15.78 -27.38
N ASP A 30 38.46 -15.58 -28.67
CA ASP A 30 38.00 -14.31 -29.21
C ASP A 30 36.46 -14.27 -29.21
N CYS A 31 35.92 -13.67 -28.15
CA CYS A 31 34.49 -13.48 -27.93
C CYS A 31 33.80 -12.64 -29.02
N SER A 32 34.54 -11.98 -29.92
CA SER A 32 33.95 -11.21 -31.03
C SER A 32 33.36 -12.10 -32.12
N THR A 33 33.78 -13.36 -32.20
CA THR A 33 33.36 -14.30 -33.25
C THR A 33 32.01 -14.98 -32.96
N SER A 34 31.66 -15.12 -31.68
CA SER A 34 30.37 -15.59 -31.20
C SER A 34 30.04 -14.85 -29.90
N PRO A 35 29.48 -13.63 -29.98
CA PRO A 35 29.18 -12.84 -28.80
C PRO A 35 28.04 -13.49 -28.00
N VAL A 36 28.17 -13.45 -26.69
CA VAL A 36 27.04 -13.70 -25.77
C VAL A 36 26.13 -12.47 -25.84
N VAL A 37 24.82 -12.71 -25.85
CA VAL A 37 23.80 -11.67 -25.82
C VAL A 37 22.81 -12.00 -24.70
N ILE A 38 22.71 -11.13 -23.71
CA ILE A 38 21.73 -11.25 -22.62
C ILE A 38 20.47 -10.42 -22.92
N ALA A 39 19.30 -10.97 -22.59
CA ALA A 39 18.01 -10.31 -22.74
C ALA A 39 17.12 -10.56 -21.51
N THR A 40 16.30 -9.56 -21.15
CA THR A 40 15.29 -9.68 -20.11
C THR A 40 14.09 -10.45 -20.65
N LEU A 41 13.62 -11.44 -19.90
CA LEU A 41 12.38 -12.17 -20.20
C LEU A 41 11.19 -11.54 -19.49
N GLU A 42 11.31 -11.35 -18.18
CA GLU A 42 10.25 -10.81 -17.32
C GLU A 42 10.86 -10.02 -16.17
N VAL A 43 10.15 -8.97 -15.74
CA VAL A 43 10.45 -8.23 -14.52
C VAL A 43 9.16 -8.09 -13.73
N GLN A 44 9.20 -8.47 -12.46
CA GLN A 44 8.12 -8.27 -11.51
C GLN A 44 8.57 -7.21 -10.50
N ALA A 45 7.86 -6.09 -10.50
CA ALA A 45 8.05 -5.00 -9.55
C ALA A 45 7.84 -5.47 -8.10
N SER A 46 8.33 -4.69 -7.12
CA SER A 46 7.96 -4.95 -5.74
C SER A 46 6.48 -4.62 -5.53
N GLN A 47 5.76 -5.53 -4.87
CA GLN A 47 4.31 -5.42 -4.68
C GLN A 47 3.98 -5.09 -3.22
N CYS A 48 3.05 -4.14 -3.05
CA CYS A 48 2.55 -3.73 -1.74
C CYS A 48 3.67 -3.21 -0.83
N ASP A 49 3.53 -3.39 0.48
CA ASP A 49 4.58 -3.05 1.45
C ASP A 49 5.76 -4.05 1.45
N SER A 50 5.79 -5.01 0.51
CA SER A 50 6.95 -5.87 0.31
C SER A 50 7.99 -5.13 -0.52
N PRO A 51 9.21 -4.90 0.00
CA PRO A 51 10.24 -4.17 -0.74
C PRO A 51 10.89 -5.01 -1.86
N VAL A 52 10.44 -6.26 -2.09
CA VAL A 52 11.07 -7.20 -3.01
C VAL A 52 10.23 -7.52 -4.25
N GLY A 53 10.89 -7.63 -5.39
CA GLY A 53 10.38 -8.14 -6.66
C GLY A 53 11.24 -9.29 -7.20
N SER A 54 11.10 -9.57 -8.50
CA SER A 54 11.91 -10.60 -9.19
C SER A 54 12.17 -10.23 -10.65
N PHE A 55 13.16 -10.85 -11.27
CA PHE A 55 13.34 -10.78 -12.73
C PHE A 55 13.94 -12.07 -13.27
N ALA A 56 13.70 -12.31 -14.56
CA ALA A 56 14.25 -13.42 -15.31
C ALA A 56 14.98 -12.91 -16.55
N VAL A 57 16.15 -13.48 -16.82
CA VAL A 57 16.97 -13.20 -18.00
C VAL A 57 17.28 -14.49 -18.75
N ALA A 58 17.63 -14.35 -20.03
CA ALA A 58 18.18 -15.43 -20.84
C ALA A 58 19.40 -14.93 -21.61
N ALA A 59 20.31 -15.85 -21.93
CA ALA A 59 21.45 -15.60 -22.79
C ALA A 59 21.31 -16.41 -24.10
N SER A 60 21.87 -15.86 -25.17
CA SER A 60 21.98 -16.51 -26.49
C SER A 60 23.32 -16.17 -27.13
N GLY A 61 23.73 -16.90 -28.18
CA GLY A 61 25.08 -16.77 -28.75
C GLY A 61 26.16 -17.38 -27.84
N GLY A 62 27.44 -17.13 -28.10
CA GLY A 62 28.54 -17.75 -27.33
C GLY A 62 28.51 -19.29 -27.33
N GLU A 63 29.14 -19.89 -26.32
CA GLU A 63 29.17 -21.35 -26.10
C GLU A 63 28.51 -21.72 -24.76
N PRO A 64 27.38 -22.45 -24.75
CA PRO A 64 26.76 -22.91 -23.51
C PRO A 64 27.67 -23.91 -22.75
N PRO A 65 27.51 -24.07 -21.42
CA PRO A 65 26.47 -23.50 -20.56
C PRO A 65 26.71 -22.03 -20.19
N TYR A 66 25.63 -21.33 -19.85
CA TYR A 66 25.68 -19.96 -19.34
C TYR A 66 25.57 -19.93 -17.81
N THR A 67 26.22 -18.95 -17.21
CA THR A 67 26.07 -18.57 -15.80
C THR A 67 25.66 -17.11 -15.74
N PHE A 68 24.74 -16.78 -14.84
CA PHE A 68 24.26 -15.42 -14.64
C PHE A 68 24.66 -14.95 -13.25
N THR A 69 25.30 -13.79 -13.17
CA THR A 69 25.72 -13.19 -11.90
C THR A 69 25.14 -11.79 -11.75
N SER A 70 24.50 -11.53 -10.61
CA SER A 70 24.01 -10.20 -10.26
C SER A 70 23.98 -10.02 -8.74
N ALA A 71 24.39 -8.84 -8.24
CA ALA A 71 24.38 -8.51 -6.81
C ALA A 71 25.00 -9.60 -5.88
N GLY A 72 26.07 -10.27 -6.35
CA GLY A 72 26.75 -11.34 -5.60
C GLY A 72 26.04 -12.69 -5.58
N LYS A 73 24.90 -12.84 -6.30
CA LYS A 73 24.21 -14.12 -6.53
C LYS A 73 24.59 -14.65 -7.91
N THR A 74 24.80 -15.96 -8.04
CA THR A 74 25.07 -16.64 -9.31
C THR A 74 24.15 -17.83 -9.49
N ASN A 75 23.57 -17.99 -10.68
CA ASN A 75 22.70 -19.11 -11.04
C ASN A 75 22.91 -19.51 -12.52
N VAL A 76 22.19 -20.54 -12.97
CA VAL A 76 22.21 -21.05 -14.36
C VAL A 76 20.84 -20.97 -15.04
N ASP A 77 19.78 -20.72 -14.28
CA ASP A 77 18.40 -20.59 -14.78
C ASP A 77 18.04 -19.16 -15.17
N GLY A 78 18.87 -18.17 -14.81
CA GLY A 78 18.64 -16.76 -15.09
C GLY A 78 17.55 -16.14 -14.21
N ILE A 79 17.16 -16.79 -13.11
CA ILE A 79 16.03 -16.35 -12.27
C ILE A 79 16.56 -15.72 -10.97
N PHE A 80 16.21 -14.45 -10.75
CA PHE A 80 16.55 -13.70 -9.54
C PHE A 80 15.28 -13.32 -8.78
N ALA A 81 14.95 -14.10 -7.76
CA ALA A 81 13.82 -13.86 -6.86
C ALA A 81 14.23 -13.14 -5.57
N ASN A 82 13.26 -12.48 -4.92
CA ASN A 82 13.44 -11.75 -3.66
C ASN A 82 14.56 -10.71 -3.76
N MET A 83 14.48 -9.87 -4.79
CA MET A 83 15.41 -8.78 -5.06
C MET A 83 14.75 -7.48 -4.65
N GLU A 84 15.40 -6.65 -3.84
CA GLU A 84 14.83 -5.35 -3.44
C GLU A 84 14.58 -4.46 -4.67
N ALA A 85 13.62 -3.54 -4.61
CA ALA A 85 13.42 -2.57 -5.68
C ALA A 85 14.71 -1.76 -5.92
N GLY A 86 15.08 -1.60 -7.19
CA GLY A 86 16.35 -0.99 -7.59
C GLY A 86 16.86 -1.45 -8.95
N SER A 87 18.03 -0.94 -9.33
CA SER A 87 18.68 -1.29 -10.59
C SER A 87 19.76 -2.33 -10.37
N TYR A 88 19.71 -3.40 -11.18
CA TYR A 88 20.63 -4.53 -11.16
C TYR A 88 21.40 -4.58 -12.47
N ILE A 89 22.69 -4.84 -12.38
CA ILE A 89 23.52 -5.23 -13.52
C ILE A 89 23.62 -6.75 -13.46
N VAL A 90 23.24 -7.40 -14.55
CA VAL A 90 23.30 -8.84 -14.71
C VAL A 90 24.38 -9.15 -15.73
N VAL A 91 25.33 -9.98 -15.34
CA VAL A 91 26.41 -10.45 -16.20
C VAL A 91 26.09 -11.88 -16.62
N ALA A 92 25.92 -12.14 -17.90
CA ALA A 92 25.91 -13.49 -18.45
C ALA A 92 27.35 -13.87 -18.81
N THR A 93 27.79 -15.07 -18.44
CA THR A 93 29.10 -15.63 -18.78
C THR A 93 28.90 -17.00 -19.41
N ASP A 94 29.49 -17.22 -20.58
CA ASP A 94 29.45 -18.50 -21.28
C ASP A 94 30.59 -19.45 -20.87
N ALA A 95 30.68 -20.64 -21.48
CA ALA A 95 31.68 -21.65 -21.16
C ALA A 95 33.13 -21.24 -21.53
N ASN A 96 33.29 -20.20 -22.35
CA ASN A 96 34.56 -19.67 -22.84
C ASN A 96 34.99 -18.38 -22.11
N ASP A 97 34.34 -18.07 -20.98
CA ASP A 97 34.54 -16.84 -20.21
C ASP A 97 34.18 -15.54 -20.96
N CYS A 98 33.37 -15.64 -22.02
CA CYS A 98 32.83 -14.49 -22.72
C CYS A 98 31.63 -13.92 -21.96
N THR A 99 31.57 -12.60 -21.84
CA THR A 99 30.56 -11.93 -21.00
C THR A 99 29.76 -10.89 -21.76
N ASP A 100 28.48 -10.75 -21.39
CA ASP A 100 27.62 -9.62 -21.76
C ASP A 100 26.86 -9.11 -20.54
N GLU A 101 26.55 -7.82 -20.52
CA GLU A 101 25.92 -7.15 -19.37
C GLU A 101 24.57 -6.54 -19.75
N LEU A 102 23.58 -6.72 -18.86
CA LEU A 102 22.25 -6.12 -18.99
C LEU A 102 21.86 -5.39 -17.72
N SER A 103 21.32 -4.19 -17.88
CA SER A 103 20.69 -3.48 -16.78
C SER A 103 19.20 -3.84 -16.70
N VAL A 104 18.77 -4.28 -15.52
CA VAL A 104 17.38 -4.60 -15.19
C VAL A 104 16.95 -3.73 -14.01
N SER A 105 15.83 -3.03 -14.12
CA SER A 105 15.27 -2.21 -13.03
C SER A 105 14.00 -2.82 -12.48
N ILE A 106 13.99 -3.10 -11.17
CA ILE A 106 12.79 -3.47 -10.42
C ILE A 106 12.18 -2.19 -9.86
N GLU A 107 10.98 -1.84 -10.31
CA GLU A 107 10.25 -0.68 -9.80
C GLU A 107 9.69 -0.94 -8.39
N ASN A 108 9.60 0.12 -7.59
CA ASN A 108 8.86 0.10 -6.33
C ASN A 108 7.48 0.70 -6.55
N THR A 109 6.46 -0.16 -6.69
CA THR A 109 5.07 0.32 -6.88
C THR A 109 4.40 0.73 -5.57
N GLY A 110 5.01 0.42 -4.43
CA GLY A 110 4.45 0.66 -3.10
C GLY A 110 3.10 -0.02 -2.87
N GLY A 111 2.48 0.26 -1.72
CA GLY A 111 1.09 -0.09 -1.45
C GLY A 111 0.11 0.98 -1.91
N VAL A 112 -1.13 0.58 -2.16
CA VAL A 112 -2.26 1.51 -2.21
C VAL A 112 -2.54 2.08 -0.82
N ASN A 113 -2.99 3.32 -0.75
CA ASN A 113 -3.29 4.00 0.51
C ASN A 113 -4.61 4.78 0.42
N LEU A 114 -5.38 4.75 1.50
CA LEU A 114 -6.58 5.56 1.69
C LEU A 114 -6.20 7.00 2.07
N THR A 115 -6.38 7.95 1.14
CA THR A 115 -5.97 9.35 1.36
C THR A 115 -7.06 10.21 1.96
N GLU A 116 -8.31 9.91 1.67
CA GLU A 116 -9.44 10.70 2.15
C GLU A 116 -10.64 9.81 2.38
N VAL A 117 -11.25 9.94 3.55
CA VAL A 117 -12.53 9.31 3.86
C VAL A 117 -13.52 10.40 4.27
N ILE A 118 -14.51 10.61 3.42
CA ILE A 118 -15.58 11.59 3.61
C ILE A 118 -16.82 10.86 4.10
N THR A 119 -17.36 11.26 5.24
CA THR A 119 -18.59 10.69 5.80
C THR A 119 -19.73 11.69 5.73
N ASN A 120 -20.90 11.20 5.30
CA ASN A 120 -22.17 11.84 5.60
C ASN A 120 -22.83 11.04 6.71
N ASN A 121 -23.07 11.72 7.82
CA ASN A 121 -23.68 11.16 8.99
C ASN A 121 -25.16 10.80 8.75
N ALA A 122 -25.62 9.72 9.36
CA ALA A 122 -27.02 9.29 9.29
C ALA A 122 -27.86 9.98 10.37
N GLY A 123 -29.16 10.13 10.15
CA GLY A 123 -30.10 10.45 11.24
C GLY A 123 -30.25 9.30 12.26
N CYS A 124 -30.76 9.62 13.44
CA CYS A 124 -31.02 8.58 14.45
C CYS A 124 -32.10 7.59 13.98
N GLY A 125 -31.71 6.33 13.74
CA GLY A 125 -32.61 5.27 13.29
C GLY A 125 -32.90 5.29 11.79
N THR A 126 -32.19 6.12 11.03
CA THR A 126 -32.19 6.11 9.58
C THR A 126 -30.92 5.45 9.05
N THR A 127 -30.91 5.18 7.75
CA THR A 127 -29.78 4.59 7.01
C THR A 127 -29.42 5.48 5.84
N ASP A 128 -29.51 6.79 6.01
CA ASP A 128 -29.26 7.81 4.99
C ASP A 128 -27.80 8.31 4.99
N GLY A 129 -26.94 7.71 5.83
CA GLY A 129 -25.51 7.98 5.84
C GLY A 129 -24.79 7.41 4.62
N SER A 130 -23.61 7.95 4.34
CA SER A 130 -22.75 7.49 3.26
C SER A 130 -21.28 7.66 3.60
N ILE A 131 -20.41 6.82 3.02
CA ILE A 131 -18.95 6.95 3.09
C ILE A 131 -18.42 7.03 1.66
N ARG A 132 -17.64 8.06 1.35
CA ARG A 132 -16.86 8.15 0.11
C ARG A 132 -15.39 8.07 0.44
N VAL A 133 -14.67 7.28 -0.34
CA VAL A 133 -13.27 6.95 -0.11
C VAL A 133 -12.44 7.35 -1.32
N ASN A 134 -11.30 8.01 -1.13
CA ASN A 134 -10.32 8.26 -2.17
C ASN A 134 -9.02 7.52 -1.83
N ALA A 135 -8.33 7.03 -2.86
CA ALA A 135 -7.10 6.26 -2.73
C ALA A 135 -6.01 6.80 -3.66
N THR A 136 -4.75 6.58 -3.28
CA THR A 136 -3.56 6.89 -4.10
C THR A 136 -2.48 5.84 -3.89
N GLY A 137 -1.48 5.79 -4.77
CA GLY A 137 -0.42 4.78 -4.73
C GLY A 137 -0.88 3.43 -5.29
N GLY A 138 -0.03 2.41 -5.24
CA GLY A 138 -0.32 1.12 -5.86
C GLY A 138 -0.58 1.23 -7.38
N MET A 139 -1.25 0.21 -7.92
CA MET A 139 -1.55 0.10 -9.36
C MET A 139 -3.05 0.17 -9.66
N GLU A 140 -3.45 1.12 -10.51
CA GLU A 140 -4.83 1.19 -11.03
C GLU A 140 -5.15 0.01 -11.96
N PRO A 141 -6.42 -0.45 -12.05
CA PRO A 141 -7.61 0.12 -11.41
C PRO A 141 -7.79 -0.28 -9.94
N TYR A 142 -8.45 0.59 -9.17
CA TYR A 142 -8.82 0.32 -7.78
C TYR A 142 -10.20 -0.32 -7.66
N SER A 143 -10.36 -1.08 -6.59
CA SER A 143 -11.64 -1.61 -6.14
C SER A 143 -11.80 -1.35 -4.64
N TYR A 144 -13.04 -1.26 -4.18
CA TYR A 144 -13.38 -0.84 -2.83
C TYR A 144 -14.30 -1.86 -2.18
N GLN A 145 -14.17 -2.01 -0.88
CA GLN A 145 -14.97 -2.93 -0.09
C GLN A 145 -15.35 -2.27 1.23
N ILE A 146 -16.51 -2.64 1.78
CA ILE A 146 -16.97 -2.23 3.11
C ILE A 146 -17.29 -3.46 3.96
N ASN A 147 -16.82 -3.48 5.20
CA ASN A 147 -17.02 -4.55 6.18
C ASN A 147 -16.73 -5.97 5.66
N ASN A 148 -15.69 -6.12 4.84
CA ASN A 148 -15.37 -7.38 4.15
C ASN A 148 -16.52 -7.94 3.28
N GLY A 149 -17.38 -7.06 2.76
CA GLY A 149 -18.51 -7.38 1.90
C GLY A 149 -18.13 -7.61 0.43
N GLU A 150 -19.05 -7.35 -0.51
CA GLU A 150 -18.73 -7.44 -1.93
C GLU A 150 -17.80 -6.30 -2.37
N VAL A 151 -16.88 -6.63 -3.28
CA VAL A 151 -15.95 -5.66 -3.87
C VAL A 151 -16.65 -4.93 -5.02
N GLN A 152 -16.51 -3.61 -5.06
CA GLN A 152 -17.08 -2.74 -6.08
C GLN A 152 -16.04 -1.79 -6.67
N ILE A 153 -16.24 -1.34 -7.91
CA ILE A 153 -15.37 -0.33 -8.54
C ILE A 153 -15.69 1.08 -8.02
N GLY A 154 -16.94 1.31 -7.59
CA GLY A 154 -17.38 2.59 -7.06
C GLY A 154 -16.74 2.88 -5.70
N ASN A 155 -16.38 4.15 -5.48
CA ASN A 155 -15.70 4.59 -4.26
C ASN A 155 -16.64 5.18 -3.20
N THR A 156 -17.96 5.02 -3.39
CA THR A 156 -19.00 5.52 -2.50
C THR A 156 -19.87 4.36 -2.02
N PHE A 157 -20.13 4.34 -0.72
CA PHE A 157 -21.06 3.44 -0.03
C PHE A 157 -22.20 4.26 0.53
N GLU A 158 -23.43 3.96 0.12
CA GLU A 158 -24.65 4.65 0.58
C GLU A 158 -25.53 3.70 1.39
N GLY A 159 -26.58 4.22 2.03
CA GLY A 159 -27.53 3.38 2.75
C GLY A 159 -27.02 2.96 4.14
N LEU A 160 -26.11 3.73 4.73
CA LEU A 160 -25.41 3.35 5.95
C LEU A 160 -26.09 3.98 7.17
N GLY A 161 -26.35 3.17 8.19
CA GLY A 161 -26.83 3.63 9.50
C GLY A 161 -25.68 4.04 10.42
N LEU A 162 -26.02 4.45 11.64
CA LEU A 162 -25.03 4.72 12.69
C LEU A 162 -24.18 3.48 12.99
N GLY A 163 -22.88 3.70 13.16
CA GLY A 163 -21.96 2.63 13.52
C GLY A 163 -20.56 2.80 12.94
N THR A 164 -19.72 1.82 13.22
CA THR A 164 -18.35 1.75 12.71
C THR A 164 -18.28 0.82 11.51
N TYR A 165 -17.66 1.29 10.44
CA TYR A 165 -17.46 0.58 9.17
C TYR A 165 -15.97 0.46 8.89
N SER A 166 -15.51 -0.71 8.45
CA SER A 166 -14.18 -0.90 7.89
C SER A 166 -14.28 -0.72 6.38
N VAL A 167 -13.67 0.32 5.83
CA VAL A 167 -13.55 0.48 4.38
C VAL A 167 -12.17 0.06 3.94
N ALA A 168 -12.09 -0.65 2.82
CA ALA A 168 -10.84 -1.09 2.22
C ALA A 168 -10.78 -0.65 0.76
N VAL A 169 -9.58 -0.35 0.29
CA VAL A 169 -9.24 -0.23 -1.13
C VAL A 169 -8.26 -1.33 -1.49
N ILE A 170 -8.47 -1.95 -2.65
CA ILE A 170 -7.67 -3.02 -3.21
C ILE A 170 -7.23 -2.59 -4.62
N ASP A 171 -5.93 -2.65 -4.89
CA ASP A 171 -5.36 -2.30 -6.19
C ASP A 171 -5.31 -3.48 -7.16
N GLN A 172 -4.84 -3.27 -8.40
CA GLN A 172 -4.75 -4.32 -9.41
C GLN A 172 -3.84 -5.49 -9.00
N ASN A 173 -2.81 -5.21 -8.21
CA ASN A 173 -1.85 -6.21 -7.73
C ASN A 173 -2.34 -6.96 -6.49
N GLY A 174 -3.52 -6.62 -5.97
CA GLY A 174 -4.11 -7.23 -4.78
C GLY A 174 -3.61 -6.62 -3.46
N CYS A 175 -2.96 -5.46 -3.50
CA CYS A 175 -2.55 -4.74 -2.31
C CYS A 175 -3.77 -4.10 -1.66
N GLU A 176 -3.95 -4.31 -0.36
CA GLU A 176 -5.10 -3.82 0.40
C GLU A 176 -4.69 -2.77 1.43
N SER A 177 -5.46 -1.69 1.52
CA SER A 177 -5.39 -0.71 2.61
C SER A 177 -6.77 -0.50 3.19
N ALA A 178 -6.89 -0.64 4.52
CA ALA A 178 -8.16 -0.55 5.23
C ALA A 178 -8.13 0.48 6.35
N GLN A 179 -9.27 1.15 6.56
CA GLN A 179 -9.46 2.13 7.61
C GLN A 179 -10.82 1.95 8.28
N SER A 180 -10.85 2.12 9.60
CA SER A 180 -12.08 2.17 10.39
C SER A 180 -12.66 3.58 10.39
N VAL A 181 -13.96 3.68 10.12
CA VAL A 181 -14.69 4.92 9.90
C VAL A 181 -15.98 4.88 10.70
N GLU A 182 -16.33 5.95 11.38
CA GLU A 182 -17.58 6.02 12.16
C GLU A 182 -18.59 6.95 11.49
N ILE A 183 -19.82 6.45 11.33
CA ILE A 183 -20.98 7.26 10.98
C ILE A 183 -21.71 7.62 12.26
N ASN A 184 -21.73 8.92 12.55
CA ASN A 184 -22.38 9.50 13.72
C ASN A 184 -23.73 10.13 13.34
N SER A 185 -24.45 10.70 14.32
CA SER A 185 -25.70 11.40 14.01
C SER A 185 -25.44 12.72 13.28
N GLY A 186 -26.28 13.03 12.28
CA GLY A 186 -26.06 14.10 11.28
C GLY A 186 -26.19 15.54 11.73
N VAL A 187 -26.42 15.84 13.01
CA VAL A 187 -26.52 17.23 13.46
C VAL A 187 -25.12 17.82 13.73
N SER A 188 -24.62 18.59 12.76
CA SER A 188 -23.55 19.57 13.02
C SER A 188 -24.12 20.69 13.90
N TYR A 189 -23.59 20.79 15.12
CA TYR A 189 -23.88 21.82 16.12
C TYR A 189 -23.95 23.25 15.54
N GLU A 190 -23.15 23.55 14.52
CA GLU A 190 -23.07 24.89 13.93
C GLU A 190 -24.25 25.25 13.01
N ALA A 191 -24.81 24.27 12.29
CA ALA A 191 -25.92 24.52 11.35
C ALA A 191 -27.24 24.78 12.09
N SER A 192 -27.49 24.04 13.18
CA SER A 192 -28.69 24.16 13.99
C SER A 192 -28.72 25.48 14.78
N ILE A 193 -27.59 25.92 15.35
CA ILE A 193 -27.50 27.19 16.07
C ILE A 193 -27.70 28.39 15.13
N LYS A 194 -27.13 28.36 13.91
CA LYS A 194 -27.29 29.43 12.92
C LYS A 194 -28.76 29.63 12.52
N SER A 195 -29.51 28.54 12.31
CA SER A 195 -30.94 28.60 11.95
C SER A 195 -31.81 29.14 13.10
N ILE A 196 -31.50 28.79 14.35
CA ILE A 196 -32.23 29.28 15.53
C ILE A 196 -31.97 30.77 15.76
N ILE A 197 -30.74 31.24 15.61
CA ILE A 197 -30.39 32.67 15.74
C ILE A 197 -31.05 33.51 14.64
N GLU A 198 -30.99 33.05 13.38
CA GLU A 198 -31.57 33.76 12.23
C GLU A 198 -33.10 33.85 12.32
N ASN A 199 -33.78 32.80 12.77
CA ASN A 199 -35.24 32.80 12.93
C ASN A 199 -35.72 33.63 14.14
N ASN A 200 -34.99 33.65 15.26
CA ASN A 200 -35.38 34.47 16.42
C ASN A 200 -35.19 35.97 16.17
N CYS A 201 -34.20 36.39 15.38
CA CYS A 201 -34.01 37.79 15.02
C CYS A 201 -35.12 38.35 14.11
N ALA A 202 -35.79 37.50 13.33
CA ALA A 202 -36.83 37.91 12.37
C ALA A 202 -38.20 38.19 13.03
N ILE A 203 -38.50 37.58 14.17
CA ILE A 203 -39.84 37.64 14.80
C ILE A 203 -39.93 38.76 15.85
N SER A 204 -38.82 39.13 16.51
CA SER A 204 -38.84 40.10 17.62
C SER A 204 -38.10 41.41 17.37
N GLY A 205 -37.57 41.68 16.17
CA GLY A 205 -36.89 42.93 15.87
C GLY A 205 -35.76 43.23 16.87
N CYS A 206 -34.67 42.46 16.82
CA CYS A 206 -33.53 42.69 17.70
C CYS A 206 -32.88 44.05 17.39
N HIS A 207 -33.20 45.05 18.21
CA HIS A 207 -32.47 46.30 18.27
C HIS A 207 -31.03 46.04 18.77
N ASN A 208 -30.07 46.75 18.19
CA ASN A 208 -28.67 46.78 18.61
C ASN A 208 -28.51 46.77 20.13
N GLY A 209 -27.88 45.71 20.66
CA GLY A 209 -27.36 45.65 22.02
C GLY A 209 -28.28 44.95 23.03
N SER A 210 -27.75 43.86 23.61
CA SER A 210 -28.16 43.27 24.90
C SER A 210 -29.31 42.25 24.91
N VAL A 211 -28.98 40.99 24.59
CA VAL A 211 -29.45 39.87 25.42
C VAL A 211 -28.25 38.99 25.75
N SER A 212 -27.83 39.03 27.02
CA SER A 212 -26.86 38.09 27.58
C SER A 212 -27.55 36.73 27.74
N PRO A 213 -26.98 35.60 27.27
CA PRO A 213 -27.64 34.31 27.32
C PRO A 213 -27.68 33.80 28.76
N ASN A 214 -28.86 33.81 29.37
CA ASN A 214 -29.07 33.26 30.71
C ASN A 214 -29.19 31.73 30.63
N LEU A 215 -28.12 31.03 31.03
CA LEU A 215 -27.89 29.58 31.05
C LEU A 215 -28.75 28.77 32.06
N THR A 216 -29.87 29.30 32.55
CA THR A 216 -30.68 28.66 33.62
C THR A 216 -31.71 27.64 33.12
N SER A 217 -32.03 27.60 31.83
CA SER A 217 -32.84 26.55 31.21
C SER A 217 -32.07 25.24 31.02
N PHE A 218 -30.77 25.32 30.73
CA PHE A 218 -29.92 24.17 30.41
C PHE A 218 -29.72 23.20 31.59
N SER A 219 -29.47 23.69 32.81
CA SER A 219 -29.29 22.86 34.00
C SER A 219 -30.59 22.14 34.42
N THR A 220 -31.74 22.76 34.20
CA THR A 220 -33.06 22.19 34.50
C THR A 220 -33.40 21.05 33.52
N ILE A 221 -33.09 21.24 32.23
CA ILE A 221 -33.24 20.23 31.19
C ILE A 221 -32.28 19.04 31.39
N GLN A 222 -31.00 19.31 31.70
CA GLN A 222 -30.03 18.25 32.07
C GLN A 222 -30.47 17.43 33.29
N SER A 223 -31.07 18.07 34.31
CA SER A 223 -31.59 17.35 35.48
C SER A 223 -32.76 16.42 35.15
N ARG A 224 -33.64 16.82 34.21
CA ARG A 224 -34.79 16.02 33.76
C ARG A 224 -34.37 14.87 32.83
N ALA A 225 -33.43 15.11 31.92
CA ALA A 225 -32.84 14.07 31.08
C ALA A 225 -32.09 13.02 31.91
N SER A 226 -31.33 13.45 32.92
CA SER A 226 -30.67 12.56 33.90
C SER A 226 -31.67 11.78 34.76
N SER A 227 -32.82 12.38 35.08
CA SER A 227 -33.93 11.73 35.80
C SER A 227 -34.68 10.68 34.95
N ILE A 228 -34.73 10.87 33.62
CA ILE A 228 -35.26 9.88 32.69
C ILE A 228 -34.26 8.73 32.53
N LYS A 229 -32.97 9.03 32.40
CA LYS A 229 -31.87 8.03 32.31
C LYS A 229 -31.81 7.11 33.55
N THR A 230 -32.05 7.66 34.73
CA THR A 230 -32.14 6.89 35.99
C THR A 230 -33.45 6.11 36.12
N LYS A 231 -34.57 6.59 35.56
CA LYS A 231 -35.84 5.84 35.48
C LYS A 231 -35.82 4.73 34.43
N THR A 232 -35.08 4.88 33.32
CA THR A 232 -34.88 3.81 32.32
C THR A 232 -33.88 2.76 32.79
N GLY A 233 -32.94 3.11 33.68
CA GLY A 233 -32.06 2.15 34.36
C GLY A 233 -32.77 1.30 35.42
N ASN A 234 -33.79 1.84 36.08
CA ASN A 234 -34.60 1.12 37.07
C ASN A 234 -35.98 0.79 36.50
N LYS A 235 -36.12 -0.42 35.92
CA LYS A 235 -37.33 -1.12 35.39
C LYS A 235 -38.70 -0.70 35.98
N SER A 236 -39.13 0.54 35.78
CA SER A 236 -40.44 1.03 36.20
C SER A 236 -41.08 1.74 35.02
N MET A 237 -41.31 0.95 33.98
CA MET A 237 -42.35 1.19 32.98
C MET A 237 -43.55 0.29 33.31
N PRO A 238 -44.78 0.64 32.91
CA PRO A 238 -45.98 -0.14 33.20
C PRO A 238 -45.79 -1.64 32.87
N LYS A 239 -46.34 -2.51 33.74
CA LYS A 239 -46.18 -3.98 33.68
C LYS A 239 -46.46 -4.50 32.26
N GLY A 240 -45.42 -5.00 31.59
CA GLY A 240 -45.55 -5.84 30.39
C GLY A 240 -44.60 -5.54 29.24
N SER A 241 -43.92 -4.40 29.21
CA SER A 241 -43.06 -4.03 28.07
C SER A 241 -41.71 -3.54 28.53
N SER A 242 -40.70 -4.41 28.48
CA SER A 242 -39.30 -4.01 28.51
C SER A 242 -38.92 -3.46 27.15
N LEU A 243 -38.36 -2.25 27.10
CA LEU A 243 -37.70 -1.76 25.90
C LEU A 243 -36.52 -2.69 25.59
N SER A 244 -36.39 -3.08 24.34
CA SER A 244 -35.18 -3.73 23.84
C SER A 244 -33.99 -2.77 23.93
N GLN A 245 -32.77 -3.31 23.99
CA GLN A 245 -31.55 -2.49 24.01
C GLN A 245 -31.52 -1.51 22.83
N GLN A 246 -31.95 -1.96 21.64
CA GLN A 246 -32.07 -1.13 20.45
C GLN A 246 -33.01 0.06 20.63
N GLN A 247 -34.14 -0.11 21.34
CA GLN A 247 -35.06 0.99 21.64
C GLN A 247 -34.46 1.97 22.66
N ILE A 248 -33.68 1.50 23.62
CA ILE A 248 -32.97 2.34 24.59
C ILE A 248 -31.88 3.17 23.90
N ASP A 249 -31.15 2.56 22.97
CA ASP A 249 -30.08 3.20 22.20
C ASP A 249 -30.65 4.24 21.22
N LEU A 250 -31.78 3.92 20.55
CA LEU A 250 -32.53 4.88 19.74
C LEU A 250 -33.02 6.07 20.56
N ILE A 251 -33.65 5.82 21.72
CA ILE A 251 -34.09 6.90 22.61
C ILE A 251 -32.90 7.74 23.09
N SER A 252 -31.76 7.12 23.40
CA SER A 252 -30.55 7.83 23.83
C SER A 252 -29.94 8.65 22.71
N CYS A 253 -29.93 8.14 21.48
CA CYS A 253 -29.54 8.86 20.28
C CYS A 253 -30.44 10.08 20.08
N TRP A 254 -31.76 9.90 20.06
CA TRP A 254 -32.74 10.98 19.91
C TRP A 254 -32.67 12.01 21.04
N VAL A 255 -32.37 11.59 22.28
CA VAL A 255 -32.17 12.52 23.41
C VAL A 255 -30.87 13.30 23.27
N ASN A 256 -29.79 12.71 22.75
CA ASN A 256 -28.53 13.43 22.49
C ASN A 256 -28.64 14.35 21.27
N ASP A 257 -29.33 13.92 20.22
CA ASP A 257 -29.64 14.67 18.99
C ASP A 257 -30.63 15.82 19.29
N GLY A 258 -31.59 15.57 20.19
CA GLY A 258 -32.60 16.51 20.68
C GLY A 258 -32.19 17.33 21.91
N ALA A 259 -31.04 17.09 22.53
CA ALA A 259 -30.53 17.94 23.63
C ALA A 259 -30.09 19.34 23.16
N LEU A 260 -30.05 19.57 21.84
CA LEU A 260 -29.88 20.89 21.23
C LEU A 260 -31.20 21.56 20.83
N ASN A 261 -32.32 20.83 20.82
CA ASN A 261 -33.62 21.34 20.41
C ASN A 261 -34.70 20.98 21.44
N ASN A 262 -34.75 21.76 22.53
CA ASN A 262 -35.97 22.23 23.22
C ASN A 262 -35.61 23.00 24.49
#